data_AF-A0A822YX09-F1
#
_entry.id   AF-A0A822YX09-F1
#
_cell.length_a   1.000
_cell.length_b   1.000
_cell.length_c   1.000
_cell.angle_alpha   90.00
_cell.angle_beta   90.00
_cell.angle_gamma   90.00
#
_symmetry.space_group_name_H-M   'P 1'
#
loop_
_entity.id
_entity.type
_entity.pdbx_description
1 polymer ?
#
loop_
_entity_poly.entity_id
_entity_poly.type
_entity_poly.pdbx_seq_one_letter_code
_entity_poly.pdbx_strand_id
1 'polypeptide(L)' 'MKVIPAMTLDNAVNIMQEAHYNGLAVVIICAQVDAEEHCMQLRGNGLLSSIEPASGGC' A
#
# COMPACT_ATOMS: atom_id res chain seq x y z
N MET A 1 -10.21 -11.55 -0.73
CA MET A 1 -8.91 -11.75 -1.42
C MET A 1 -7.91 -10.80 -0.78
N LYS A 2 -6.65 -11.22 -0.58
CA LYS A 2 -5.58 -10.30 -0.15
C LYS A 2 -5.01 -9.63 -1.39
N VAL A 3 -5.11 -8.30 -1.49
CA VAL A 3 -4.59 -7.53 -2.62
C VAL A 3 -3.06 -7.54 -2.64
N ILE A 4 -2.45 -7.53 -1.46
CA ILE A 4 -0.99 -7.58 -1.31
C ILE A 4 -0.56 -9.01 -0.98
N PRO A 5 0.27 -9.65 -1.82
CA PRO A 5 0.78 -10.99 -1.55
C PRO A 5 1.61 -10.99 -0.27
N ALA A 6 1.58 -12.10 0.47
CA ALA A 6 2.30 -12.30 1.73
C ALA A 6 1.98 -11.31 2.87
N MET A 7 1.00 -10.39 2.73
CA MET A 7 0.61 -9.50 3.82
C MET A 7 0.00 -10.28 5.00
N THR A 8 0.64 -10.17 6.16
CA THR A 8 0.15 -10.71 7.43
C THR A 8 -0.93 -9.81 8.01
N LEU A 9 -1.78 -10.36 8.89
CA LEU A 9 -2.85 -9.56 9.52
C LEU A 9 -2.26 -8.48 10.43
N ASP A 10 -1.19 -8.80 11.15
CA ASP A 10 -0.47 -7.86 12.02
C ASP A 10 0.06 -6.65 11.22
N ASN A 11 0.73 -6.89 10.10
CA ASN A 11 1.23 -5.82 9.24
C ASN A 11 0.10 -4.97 8.65
N ALA A 12 -1.01 -5.62 8.25
CA ALA A 12 -2.18 -4.90 7.75
C ALA A 12 -2.80 -3.99 8.82
N VAL A 13 -2.89 -4.46 10.07
CA VAL A 13 -3.37 -3.66 11.20
C VAL A 13 -2.41 -2.51 11.47
N ASN A 14 -1.11 -2.73 11.43
CA ASN A 14 -0.13 -1.67 11.63
C ASN A 14 -0.27 -0.55 10.58
N ILE A 15 -0.32 -0.91 9.29
CA ILE A 15 -0.50 0.04 8.18
C ILE A 15 -1.82 0.82 8.32
N MET A 16 -2.92 0.16 8.68
CA MET A 16 -4.21 0.85 8.88
C MET A 16 -4.14 1.85 10.03
N GLN A 17 -3.47 1.49 11.12
CA GLN A 17 -3.28 2.40 12.26
C GLN A 17 -2.39 3.58 11.87
N GLU A 18 -1.27 3.35 11.21
CA GLU A 18 -0.39 4.42 10.71
C GLU A 18 -1.14 5.39 9.79
N ALA A 19 -1.96 4.87 8.87
CA ALA A 19 -2.76 5.69 7.98
C ALA A 19 -3.82 6.49 8.74
N HIS A 20 -4.43 5.91 9.77
CA HIS A 20 -5.41 6.59 10.61
C HIS A 20 -4.79 7.72 11.44
N TYR A 21 -3.62 7.49 12.04
CA TYR A 21 -2.97 8.46 12.91
C TYR A 21 -2.22 9.56 12.13
N ASN A 22 -1.57 9.22 11.00
CA ASN A 22 -0.73 10.15 10.24
C ASN A 22 -1.39 10.67 8.95
N GLY A 23 -2.55 10.13 8.58
CA GLY A 23 -3.27 10.46 7.34
C GLY A 23 -2.81 9.68 6.10
N LEU A 24 -1.70 8.96 6.17
CA LEU A 24 -1.16 8.10 5.09
C LEU A 24 -0.23 7.02 5.66
N ALA A 25 -0.07 5.90 4.93
CA ALA A 25 0.89 4.86 5.26
C ALA A 25 1.40 4.15 4.00
N VAL A 26 2.62 3.62 4.06
CA VAL A 26 3.22 2.85 2.96
C VAL A 26 2.77 1.41 3.06
N VAL A 27 2.13 0.91 2.00
CA VAL A 27 1.59 -0.46 1.96
C VAL A 27 2.63 -1.48 1.49
N ILE A 28 3.38 -1.14 0.44
CA ILE A 28 4.41 -2.00 -0.18
C ILE A 28 5.37 -1.13 -1.00
N ILE A 29 6.63 -1.55 -1.09
CA ILE A 29 7.60 -1.03 -2.06
C ILE A 29 7.91 -2.17 -3.03
N CYS A 30 7.71 -1.93 -4.31
CA CYS A 30 7.85 -2.93 -5.38
C CYS A 30 8.18 -2.25 -6.71
N ALA A 31 8.32 -3.05 -7.78
CA ALA A 31 8.48 -2.51 -9.13
C ALA A 31 7.22 -1.75 -9.55
N GLN A 32 7.38 -0.77 -10.45
CA GLN A 32 6.28 0.11 -10.86
C GLN A 32 5.05 -0.66 -11.36
N VAL A 33 5.26 -1.71 -12.16
CA VAL A 33 4.17 -2.52 -12.72
C VAL A 33 3.34 -3.21 -11.62
N ASP A 34 3.99 -3.73 -10.58
CA ASP A 34 3.32 -4.39 -9.46
C ASP A 34 2.57 -3.35 -8.60
N ALA A 35 3.18 -2.18 -8.39
CA ALA A 35 2.57 -1.08 -7.66
C ALA A 35 1.28 -0.58 -8.34
N GLU A 36 1.27 -0.49 -9.67
CA GLU A 36 0.10 -0.11 -10.46
C GLU A 36 -1.05 -1.13 -10.32
N GLU A 37 -0.75 -2.44 -10.42
CA GLU A 37 -1.76 -3.50 -10.23
C GLU A 37 -2.35 -3.45 -8.81
N HIS A 38 -1.50 -3.40 -7.78
CA HIS A 38 -1.93 -3.33 -6.39
C HIS A 38 -2.77 -2.07 -6.12
N CYS A 39 -2.35 -0.92 -6.63
CA CYS A 39 -3.08 0.34 -6.48
C CYS A 39 -4.47 0.27 -7.14
N MET A 40 -4.56 -0.31 -8.34
CA MET A 40 -5.85 -0.50 -9.03
C MET A 40 -6.79 -1.42 -8.24
N GLN A 41 -6.27 -2.53 -7.71
CA GLN A 41 -7.06 -3.44 -6.89
C GLN A 41 -7.51 -2.82 -5.56
N LEU A 42 -6.64 -2.09 -4.86
CA LEU A 42 -7.00 -1.39 -3.60
C LEU A 42 -8.11 -0.36 -3.85
N ARG A 43 -8.01 0.41 -4.94
CA ARG A 43 -9.06 1.34 -5.37
C ARG A 43 -10.35 0.63 -5.72
N GLY A 44 -10.28 -0.50 -6.40
CA GLY A 44 -11.44 -1.35 -6.70
C GLY A 44 -12.17 -1.87 -5.45
N ASN A 45 -11.48 -1.94 -4.31
CA ASN A 45 -12.05 -2.28 -3.01
C ASN A 45 -12.50 -1.05 -2.20
N GLY A 46 -12.55 0.14 -2.80
CA GLY A 46 -13.04 1.36 -2.16
C GLY A 46 -12.01 2.10 -1.31
N LEU A 47 -10.72 1.72 -1.37
CA LEU A 47 -9.65 2.41 -0.66
C LEU A 47 -9.09 3.58 -1.50
N LEU A 48 -8.68 4.64 -0.82
CA LEU A 48 -7.85 5.69 -1.41
C LEU A 48 -6.39 5.21 -1.38
N SER A 49 -5.82 4.90 -2.56
CA SER A 49 -4.46 4.39 -2.70
C SER A 49 -3.71 5.18 -3.77
N SER A 50 -2.45 5.53 -3.55
CA SER A 50 -1.58 6.19 -4.54
C SER A 50 -0.27 5.41 -4.71
N ILE A 51 0.48 5.75 -5.76
CA ILE A 51 1.85 5.27 -5.97
C ILE A 51 2.77 6.50 -6.01
N GLU A 52 3.95 6.37 -5.42
CA GLU A 52 4.99 7.39 -5.46
C GLU A 52 6.35 6.71 -5.64
N PRO A 53 7.32 7.34 -6.33
CA PRO A 53 8.68 6.83 -6.35
C PRO A 53 9.18 6.67 -4.92
N ALA A 54 9.74 5.50 -4.61
CA ALA A 54 10.51 5.35 -3.38
C ALA A 54 11.56 6.47 -3.39
N SER A 55 11.67 7.24 -2.30
CA SER A 55 12.62 8.34 -2.20
C SER A 55 14.05 7.81 -2.29
N GLY A 56 14.52 7.61 -3.52
CA GLY A 56 15.92 7.38 -3.84
C GLY A 56 16.63 8.70 -3.71
N GLY A 57 17.16 8.95 -2.52
CA GLY A 57 18.30 9.86 -2.40
C GLY A 57 19.48 9.27 -3.16
N CYS A 58 19.95 10.03 -4.16
CA CYS A 58 21.12 9.82 -5.02
C CYS A 58 21.03 8.73 -6.09
#